data_AF-A0AAV3VVN9-F1
#
_entry.id   AF-A0AAV3VVN9-F1
#
_cell.length_a   1.000
_cell.length_b   1.000
_cell.length_c   1.000
_cell.angle_alpha   90.00
_cell.angle_beta   90.00
_cell.angle_gamma   90.00
#
_symmetry.space_group_name_H-M   'P 1'
#
loop_
_entity.id
_entity.type
_entity.pdbx_description
1 polymer ?
#
loop_
_entity_poly.entity_id
_entity_poly.type
_entity_poly.pdbx_seq_one_letter_code
_entity_poly.pdbx_strand_id
1 'polypeptide(L)'
;MSRSISYLKFDLRLIKESIRLYVLAPAIFCALFMFSGETYTMALSYLFFFLIILATVPFSTQGNEKSTQMYYMFPGKISDMVLGRFLYLIGVALFIFLINTSIVTYLYQISRVQNFEVLTMFFCGLMSLITCFIQYPIYYKFGMEKGKAISILVYLLPAFFIFALPSFLVNKDGFILENSLDFIINNKLILIIISMLVTIIIGYISYKISYKICKAKEI
;
A
#
# COMPACT_ATOMS: atom_id res chain seq x y z
N MET A 1 -18.38 13.15 -7.22
CA MET A 1 -18.34 11.70 -6.92
C MET A 1 -18.68 10.83 -8.12
N SER A 2 -19.81 11.02 -8.82
CA SER A 2 -20.17 10.19 -9.99
C SER A 2 -19.10 10.13 -11.10
N ARG A 3 -18.35 11.21 -11.32
CA ARG A 3 -17.27 11.28 -12.33
C ARG A 3 -15.94 10.70 -11.84
N SER A 4 -15.66 10.77 -10.55
CA SER A 4 -14.46 10.16 -9.96
C SER A 4 -14.55 8.62 -10.01
N ILE A 5 -15.75 8.07 -9.86
CA ILE A 5 -16.03 6.63 -10.00
C ILE A 5 -15.80 6.16 -11.45
N SER A 6 -16.08 6.98 -12.47
CA SER A 6 -15.78 6.59 -13.85
C SER A 6 -14.28 6.47 -14.11
N TYR A 7 -13.45 7.33 -13.52
CA TYR A 7 -11.99 7.20 -13.58
C TYR A 7 -11.50 5.92 -12.87
N LEU A 8 -12.05 5.60 -11.70
CA LEU A 8 -11.76 4.33 -11.03
C LEU A 8 -12.14 3.12 -11.89
N LYS A 9 -13.33 3.13 -12.51
CA LYS A 9 -13.76 2.04 -13.42
C LYS A 9 -12.84 1.94 -14.63
N PHE A 10 -12.33 3.06 -15.12
CA PHE A 10 -11.37 3.08 -16.22
C PHE A 10 -10.04 2.43 -15.80
N ASP A 11 -9.49 2.78 -14.65
CA ASP A 11 -8.28 2.15 -14.11
C ASP A 11 -8.46 0.64 -13.92
N LEU A 12 -9.60 0.20 -13.37
CA LEU A 12 -9.89 -1.23 -13.24
C LEU A 12 -9.98 -1.96 -14.60
N ARG A 13 -10.45 -1.28 -15.65
CA ARG A 13 -10.49 -1.85 -17.01
C ARG A 13 -9.11 -1.94 -17.64
N LEU A 14 -8.27 -0.91 -17.46
CA LEU A 14 -6.87 -0.93 -17.92
C LEU A 14 -6.09 -2.08 -17.28
N ILE A 15 -6.49 -2.48 -16.08
CA ILE A 15 -5.84 -3.53 -15.29
C ILE A 15 -6.46 -4.91 -15.54
N LYS A 16 -7.53 -5.03 -16.34
CA LYS A 16 -8.26 -6.30 -16.52
C LYS A 16 -7.38 -7.44 -17.05
N GLU A 17 -6.45 -7.15 -17.95
CA GLU A 17 -5.54 -8.16 -18.51
C GLU A 17 -4.46 -8.59 -17.51
N SER A 18 -4.01 -7.67 -16.65
CA SER A 18 -2.99 -7.92 -15.64
C SER A 18 -3.55 -8.38 -14.29
N ILE A 19 -4.87 -8.31 -14.07
CA ILE A 19 -5.59 -8.76 -12.86
C ILE A 19 -5.30 -10.23 -12.52
N ARG A 20 -5.15 -11.08 -13.53
CA ARG A 20 -4.86 -12.50 -13.33
C ARG A 20 -3.50 -12.68 -12.65
N LEU A 21 -2.49 -11.93 -13.10
CA LEU A 21 -1.16 -11.91 -12.50
C LEU A 21 -1.17 -11.25 -11.11
N TYR A 22 -2.01 -10.24 -10.92
CA TYR A 22 -2.16 -9.52 -9.65
C TYR A 22 -2.83 -10.29 -8.53
N VAL A 23 -3.74 -11.21 -8.85
CA VAL A 23 -4.39 -12.07 -7.86
C VAL A 23 -3.60 -13.35 -7.66
N LEU A 24 -3.08 -13.95 -8.74
CA LEU A 24 -2.36 -15.22 -8.64
C LEU A 24 -0.97 -15.06 -8.00
N ALA A 25 -0.21 -14.00 -8.28
CA ALA A 25 1.15 -13.88 -7.74
C ALA A 25 1.19 -13.77 -6.21
N PRO A 26 0.39 -12.90 -5.55
CA PRO A 26 0.33 -12.87 -4.09
C PRO A 26 -0.22 -14.17 -3.49
N ALA A 27 -1.20 -14.80 -4.15
CA ALA A 27 -1.80 -16.05 -3.68
C ALA A 27 -0.83 -17.25 -3.74
N ILE A 28 -0.10 -17.40 -4.86
CA ILE A 28 0.94 -18.42 -5.02
C ILE A 28 2.08 -18.18 -4.04
N PHE A 29 2.50 -16.92 -3.87
CA PHE A 29 3.52 -16.55 -2.91
C PHE A 29 3.10 -16.92 -1.47
N CYS A 30 1.87 -16.59 -1.07
CA CYS A 30 1.33 -17.00 0.23
C CYS A 30 1.29 -18.52 0.39
N ALA A 31 0.83 -19.25 -0.63
CA ALA A 31 0.77 -20.70 -0.57
C ALA A 31 2.17 -21.31 -0.34
N LEU A 32 3.17 -20.89 -1.12
CA LEU A 32 4.54 -21.40 -1.00
C LEU A 32 5.13 -21.18 0.40
N PHE A 33 4.92 -19.99 0.98
CA PHE A 33 5.43 -19.67 2.31
C PHE A 33 4.62 -20.29 3.45
N MET A 34 3.33 -20.58 3.26
CA MET A 34 2.56 -21.37 4.22
C MET A 34 3.05 -22.82 4.29
N PHE A 35 3.53 -23.38 3.18
CA PHE A 35 4.06 -24.74 3.13
C PHE A 35 5.49 -24.89 3.70
N SER A 36 6.31 -23.83 3.71
CA SER A 36 7.70 -23.88 4.23
C SER A 36 7.81 -23.79 5.75
N GLY A 37 6.71 -23.49 6.45
CA GLY A 37 6.51 -23.82 7.87
C GLY A 37 7.18 -22.93 8.92
N GLU A 38 8.23 -22.17 8.59
CA GLU A 38 9.08 -21.55 9.63
C GLU A 38 8.93 -20.03 9.82
N THR A 39 8.38 -19.27 8.86
CA THR A 39 8.27 -17.79 8.99
C THR A 39 7.00 -17.18 8.37
N TYR A 40 5.84 -17.50 8.94
CA TYR A 40 4.55 -16.91 8.53
C TYR A 40 4.53 -15.37 8.58
N THR A 41 5.29 -14.80 9.51
CA THR A 41 5.38 -13.34 9.73
C THR A 41 6.02 -12.60 8.57
N MET A 42 7.13 -13.15 8.06
CA MET A 42 7.80 -12.62 6.88
C MET A 42 6.95 -12.78 5.62
N ALA A 43 6.29 -13.94 5.47
CA ALA A 43 5.42 -14.20 4.33
C ALA A 43 4.29 -13.16 4.21
N LEU A 44 3.65 -12.84 5.33
CA LEU A 44 2.57 -11.87 5.40
C LEU A 44 3.07 -10.43 5.26
N SER A 45 4.25 -10.08 5.79
CA SER A 45 4.82 -8.75 5.55
C SER A 45 5.13 -8.52 4.07
N TYR A 46 5.53 -9.57 3.32
CA TYR A 46 5.74 -9.48 1.88
C TYR A 46 4.46 -9.27 1.06
N LEU A 47 3.26 -9.59 1.58
CA LEU A 47 2.02 -9.20 0.90
C LEU A 47 1.87 -7.68 0.80
N PHE A 48 2.38 -6.92 1.77
CA PHE A 48 2.37 -5.46 1.70
C PHE A 48 3.34 -4.89 0.65
N PHE A 49 4.33 -5.67 0.20
CA PHE A 49 5.14 -5.30 -0.96
C PHE A 49 4.32 -5.36 -2.25
N PHE A 50 3.41 -6.33 -2.39
CA PHE A 50 2.48 -6.37 -3.51
C PHE A 50 1.54 -5.17 -3.52
N LEU A 51 1.12 -4.64 -2.36
CA LEU A 51 0.33 -3.39 -2.30
C LEU A 51 1.06 -2.24 -3.01
N ILE A 52 2.35 -2.08 -2.71
CA ILE A 52 3.17 -1.04 -3.31
C ILE A 52 3.24 -1.22 -4.83
N ILE A 53 3.50 -2.43 -5.32
CA ILE A 53 3.53 -2.71 -6.76
C ILE A 53 2.18 -2.39 -7.41
N LEU A 54 1.08 -2.91 -6.84
CA LEU A 54 -0.27 -2.80 -7.38
C LEU A 54 -0.79 -1.37 -7.41
N ALA A 55 -0.39 -0.56 -6.42
CA ALA A 55 -0.71 0.85 -6.35
C ALA A 55 -0.17 1.65 -7.56
N THR A 56 0.93 1.21 -8.17
CA THR A 56 1.60 1.92 -9.27
C THR A 56 1.11 1.55 -10.67
N VAL A 57 0.32 0.49 -10.78
CA VAL A 57 -0.10 -0.08 -12.07
C VAL A 57 -0.89 0.89 -12.96
N PRO A 58 -1.86 1.68 -12.44
CA PRO A 58 -2.56 2.67 -13.24
C PRO A 58 -1.60 3.67 -13.89
N PHE A 59 -0.49 3.97 -13.23
CA PHE A 59 0.51 4.84 -13.79
C PHE A 59 1.36 4.12 -14.84
N SER A 60 1.74 2.84 -14.62
CA SER A 60 2.59 2.09 -15.58
C SER A 60 1.90 1.83 -16.90
N THR A 61 0.62 1.48 -16.84
CA THR A 61 -0.21 1.31 -18.04
C THR A 61 -0.38 2.63 -18.80
N GLN A 62 -0.22 3.76 -18.09
CA GLN A 62 -0.24 5.08 -18.69
C GLN A 62 1.10 5.62 -19.21
N GLY A 63 2.19 4.86 -19.05
CA GLY A 63 3.50 5.24 -19.60
C GLY A 63 3.51 5.39 -21.12
N ASN A 64 2.50 4.87 -21.82
CA ASN A 64 2.26 5.17 -23.23
C ASN A 64 1.54 6.51 -23.35
N GLU A 65 2.18 7.51 -23.98
CA GLU A 65 1.70 8.89 -24.18
C GLU A 65 0.24 9.02 -24.68
N LYS A 66 -0.29 8.00 -25.35
CA LYS A 66 -1.69 7.95 -25.82
C LYS A 66 -2.72 7.88 -24.68
N SER A 67 -2.36 7.31 -23.54
CA SER A 67 -3.28 7.04 -22.43
C SER A 67 -3.51 8.25 -21.50
N THR A 68 -2.51 9.13 -21.35
CA THR A 68 -2.64 10.39 -20.61
C THR A 68 -3.58 11.34 -21.36
N GLN A 69 -3.50 11.36 -22.70
CA GLN A 69 -4.45 12.08 -23.54
C GLN A 69 -5.88 11.55 -23.39
N MET A 70 -6.08 10.22 -23.27
CA MET A 70 -7.41 9.63 -23.02
C MET A 70 -8.01 10.08 -21.68
N TYR A 71 -7.18 10.34 -20.66
CA TYR A 71 -7.63 10.85 -19.37
C TYR A 71 -8.21 12.26 -19.44
N TYR A 72 -7.64 13.11 -20.30
CA TYR A 72 -8.13 14.48 -20.56
C TYR A 72 -9.34 14.51 -21.50
N MET A 73 -9.63 13.43 -22.23
CA MET A 73 -10.85 13.31 -23.05
C MET A 73 -12.12 13.10 -22.23
N PHE A 74 -12.00 12.65 -20.97
CA PHE A 74 -13.16 12.56 -20.08
C PHE A 74 -13.61 13.96 -19.63
N PRO A 75 -14.91 14.28 -19.70
CA PRO A 75 -15.46 15.56 -19.23
C PRO A 75 -15.50 15.62 -17.69
N GLY A 76 -14.33 15.71 -17.06
CA GLY A 76 -14.13 15.71 -15.61
C GLY A 76 -13.15 16.78 -15.16
N LYS A 77 -13.26 17.20 -13.89
CA LYS A 77 -12.27 18.10 -13.28
C LYS A 77 -11.00 17.29 -12.95
N ILE A 78 -9.83 17.92 -12.96
CA ILE A 78 -8.58 17.29 -12.47
C ILE A 78 -8.75 16.67 -11.08
N SER A 79 -9.51 17.33 -10.20
CA SER A 79 -9.81 16.81 -8.87
C SER A 79 -10.52 15.46 -8.91
N ASP A 80 -11.42 15.24 -9.88
CA ASP A 80 -12.13 13.97 -10.04
C ASP A 80 -11.19 12.87 -10.57
N MET A 81 -10.26 13.22 -11.45
CA MET A 81 -9.23 12.30 -11.94
C MET A 81 -8.30 11.86 -10.80
N VAL A 82 -7.76 12.82 -10.03
CA VAL A 82 -6.86 12.52 -8.91
C VAL A 82 -7.59 11.71 -7.85
N LEU A 83 -8.81 12.10 -7.49
CA LEU A 83 -9.62 11.36 -6.52
C LEU A 83 -9.95 9.95 -7.00
N GLY A 84 -10.20 9.75 -8.30
CA GLY A 84 -10.37 8.42 -8.90
C GLY A 84 -9.19 7.48 -8.64
N ARG A 85 -7.95 7.98 -8.75
CA ARG A 85 -6.76 7.16 -8.44
C ARG A 85 -6.59 6.87 -6.97
N PHE A 86 -6.85 7.84 -6.11
CA PHE A 86 -6.82 7.59 -4.66
C PHE A 86 -7.89 6.58 -4.25
N LEU A 87 -9.07 6.58 -4.89
CA LEU A 87 -10.06 5.52 -4.69
C LEU A 87 -9.55 4.15 -5.16
N TYR A 88 -8.81 4.08 -6.27
CA TYR A 88 -8.16 2.84 -6.70
C TYR A 88 -7.15 2.35 -5.65
N LEU A 89 -6.28 3.24 -5.15
CA LEU A 89 -5.33 2.94 -4.08
C LEU A 89 -6.04 2.35 -2.85
N ILE A 90 -7.08 3.04 -2.38
CA ILE A 90 -7.85 2.63 -1.21
C ILE A 90 -8.51 1.27 -1.46
N GLY A 91 -9.03 1.03 -2.66
CA GLY A 91 -9.61 -0.27 -3.04
C GLY A 91 -8.61 -1.42 -2.98
N VAL A 92 -7.42 -1.24 -3.57
CA VAL A 92 -6.33 -2.24 -3.53
C VAL A 92 -5.83 -2.45 -2.10
N ALA A 93 -5.65 -1.38 -1.33
CA ALA A 93 -5.25 -1.45 0.07
C ALA A 93 -6.26 -2.25 0.88
N LEU A 94 -7.55 -1.92 0.81
CA LEU A 94 -8.59 -2.67 1.53
C LEU A 94 -8.58 -4.15 1.16
N PHE A 95 -8.40 -4.49 -0.12
CA PHE A 95 -8.31 -5.88 -0.57
C PHE A 95 -7.15 -6.64 0.07
N ILE A 96 -5.95 -6.05 0.08
CA ILE A 96 -4.74 -6.69 0.65
C ILE A 96 -4.79 -6.75 2.18
N PHE A 97 -5.30 -5.70 2.83
CA PHE A 97 -5.54 -5.71 4.28
C PHE A 97 -6.57 -6.78 4.67
N LEU A 98 -7.63 -6.96 3.88
CA LEU A 98 -8.63 -8.01 4.14
C LEU A 98 -8.02 -9.41 4.04
N ILE A 99 -7.22 -9.68 2.99
CA ILE A 99 -6.51 -10.95 2.86
C ILE A 99 -5.57 -11.17 4.06
N ASN A 100 -4.71 -10.20 4.37
CA ASN A 100 -3.76 -10.31 5.48
C ASN A 100 -4.48 -10.54 6.81
N THR A 101 -5.49 -9.73 7.14
CA THR A 101 -6.22 -9.86 8.41
C THR A 101 -6.94 -11.19 8.52
N SER A 102 -7.50 -11.73 7.43
CA SER A 102 -8.13 -13.06 7.42
C SER A 102 -7.12 -14.18 7.71
N ILE A 103 -5.91 -14.10 7.14
CA ILE A 103 -4.86 -15.11 7.37
C ILE A 103 -4.30 -14.98 8.79
N VAL A 104 -4.04 -13.75 9.25
CA VAL A 104 -3.49 -13.50 10.59
C VAL A 104 -4.45 -13.97 11.67
N THR A 105 -5.75 -13.70 11.52
CA THR A 105 -6.77 -14.17 12.48
C THR A 105 -6.84 -15.69 12.53
N TYR A 106 -6.76 -16.37 11.38
CA TYR A 106 -6.68 -17.83 11.32
C TYR A 106 -5.42 -18.39 12.01
N LEU A 107 -4.25 -17.84 11.71
CA LEU A 107 -2.99 -18.29 12.31
C LEU A 107 -2.92 -18.01 13.81
N TYR A 108 -3.51 -16.90 14.26
CA TYR A 108 -3.62 -16.57 15.68
C TYR A 108 -4.51 -17.58 16.43
N GLN A 109 -5.63 -18.01 15.83
CA GLN A 109 -6.51 -19.02 16.41
C GLN A 109 -5.82 -20.38 16.59
N ILE A 110 -4.92 -20.75 15.69
CA ILE A 110 -4.16 -22.02 15.77
C ILE A 110 -2.86 -21.83 16.58
N SER A 111 -2.70 -20.69 17.27
CA SER A 111 -1.52 -20.37 18.09
C SER A 111 -0.19 -20.46 17.34
N ARG A 112 -0.22 -20.21 16.01
CA ARG A 112 0.97 -20.18 15.14
C ARG A 112 1.63 -18.81 15.08
N VAL A 113 0.91 -17.78 15.54
CA VAL A 113 1.37 -16.38 15.52
C VAL A 113 1.16 -15.74 16.89
N GLN A 114 2.15 -15.01 17.38
CA GLN A 114 2.09 -14.32 18.67
C GLN A 114 1.57 -12.88 18.57
N ASN A 115 1.11 -12.30 19.69
CA ASN A 115 0.63 -10.91 19.73
C ASN A 115 1.63 -9.91 19.14
N PHE A 116 2.91 -10.13 19.41
CA PHE A 116 3.99 -9.29 18.91
C PHE A 116 4.10 -9.32 17.38
N GLU A 117 3.96 -10.50 16.79
CA GLU A 117 4.01 -10.68 15.34
C GLU A 117 2.82 -10.06 14.63
N VAL A 118 1.63 -10.10 15.25
CA VAL A 118 0.47 -9.37 14.73
C VAL A 118 0.73 -7.86 14.72
N LEU A 119 1.39 -7.34 15.76
CA LEU A 119 1.74 -5.94 15.86
C LEU A 119 2.77 -5.53 14.80
N THR A 120 3.79 -6.35 14.54
CA THR A 120 4.78 -6.05 13.48
C THR A 120 4.15 -6.04 12.09
N MET A 121 3.23 -6.95 11.80
CA MET A 121 2.46 -6.94 10.55
C MET A 121 1.60 -5.69 10.39
N PHE A 122 0.96 -5.25 11.47
CA PHE A 122 0.16 -4.02 11.47
C PHE A 122 1.02 -2.79 11.12
N PHE A 123 2.20 -2.66 11.74
CA PHE A 123 3.13 -1.59 11.41
C PHE A 123 3.65 -1.68 9.97
N CYS A 124 3.96 -2.89 9.48
CA CYS A 124 4.34 -3.12 8.10
C CYS A 124 3.25 -2.63 7.12
N GLY A 125 1.99 -2.96 7.40
CA GLY A 125 0.85 -2.49 6.63
C GLY A 125 0.71 -0.97 6.63
N LEU A 126 0.81 -0.32 7.78
CA LEU A 126 0.75 1.15 7.87
C LEU A 126 1.87 1.82 7.08
N MET A 127 3.11 1.33 7.20
CA MET A 127 4.24 1.87 6.46
C MET A 127 4.04 1.70 4.95
N SER A 128 3.55 0.54 4.50
CA SER A 128 3.25 0.33 3.07
C SER A 128 2.20 1.33 2.54
N LEU A 129 1.15 1.63 3.32
CA LEU A 129 0.14 2.64 2.96
C LEU A 129 0.73 4.05 2.88
N ILE A 130 1.53 4.45 3.88
CA ILE A 130 2.18 5.76 3.90
C ILE A 130 3.05 5.92 2.65
N THR A 131 3.76 4.87 2.26
CA THR A 131 4.68 4.91 1.13
C THR A 131 3.94 5.01 -0.19
N CYS A 132 2.82 4.31 -0.33
CA CYS A 132 1.92 4.46 -1.45
C CYS A 132 1.38 5.90 -1.57
N PHE A 133 0.99 6.52 -0.45
CA PHE A 133 0.56 7.93 -0.47
C PHE A 133 1.70 8.88 -0.86
N ILE A 134 2.94 8.63 -0.48
CA ILE A 134 4.09 9.46 -0.89
C ILE A 134 4.41 9.27 -2.38
N GLN A 135 4.25 8.06 -2.90
CA GLN A 135 4.55 7.71 -4.30
C GLN A 135 3.63 8.42 -5.30
N TYR A 136 2.34 8.54 -5.00
CA TYR A 136 1.35 9.10 -5.93
C TYR A 136 1.72 10.52 -6.41
N PRO A 137 2.02 11.49 -5.52
CA PRO A 137 2.52 12.81 -5.90
C PRO A 137 3.78 12.76 -6.76
N ILE A 138 4.72 11.86 -6.46
CA ILE A 138 5.98 11.71 -7.21
C ILE A 138 5.68 11.26 -8.65
N TYR A 139 4.80 10.27 -8.82
CA TYR A 139 4.37 9.82 -10.15
C TYR A 139 3.65 10.90 -10.92
N TYR A 140 2.79 11.68 -10.26
CA TYR A 140 2.16 12.83 -10.89
C TYR A 140 3.17 13.91 -11.31
N LYS A 141 4.26 14.11 -10.57
CA LYS A 141 5.28 15.12 -10.88
C LYS A 141 6.18 14.69 -12.05
N PHE A 142 6.81 13.53 -11.93
CA PHE A 142 7.90 13.12 -12.83
C PHE A 142 7.47 12.16 -13.95
N GLY A 143 6.22 11.70 -13.95
CA GLY A 143 5.77 10.65 -14.87
C GLY A 143 6.35 9.28 -14.51
N MET A 144 6.01 8.22 -15.24
CA MET A 144 6.40 6.87 -14.85
C MET A 144 7.87 6.54 -15.05
N GLU A 145 8.50 6.97 -16.14
CA GLU A 145 9.87 6.53 -16.42
C GLU A 145 10.88 7.18 -15.46
N LYS A 146 10.83 8.50 -15.32
CA LYS A 146 11.65 9.24 -14.35
C LYS A 146 11.17 9.03 -12.92
N GLY A 147 9.84 8.90 -12.74
CA GLY A 147 9.25 8.57 -11.44
C GLY A 147 9.61 7.17 -10.97
N LYS A 148 9.84 6.18 -11.85
CA LYS A 148 10.31 4.83 -11.46
C LYS A 148 11.69 4.89 -10.83
N ALA A 149 12.66 5.57 -11.46
CA ALA A 149 14.01 5.71 -10.93
C ALA A 149 14.03 6.44 -9.57
N ILE A 150 13.26 7.53 -9.45
CA ILE A 150 13.12 8.28 -8.18
C ILE A 150 12.36 7.43 -7.16
N SER A 151 11.33 6.71 -7.59
CA SER A 151 10.54 5.83 -6.73
C SER A 151 11.36 4.63 -6.26
N ILE A 152 12.37 4.17 -7.00
CA ILE A 152 13.31 3.11 -6.57
C ILE A 152 14.16 3.57 -5.40
N LEU A 153 14.62 4.82 -5.40
CA LEU A 153 15.26 5.43 -4.24
C LEU A 153 14.28 5.54 -3.05
N VAL A 154 13.01 5.86 -3.35
CA VAL A 154 11.93 5.89 -2.34
C VAL A 154 11.43 4.49 -1.94
N TYR A 155 11.68 3.43 -2.72
CA TYR A 155 11.31 2.03 -2.44
C TYR A 155 12.30 1.37 -1.50
N LEU A 156 13.56 1.81 -1.53
CA LEU A 156 14.63 1.20 -0.75
C LEU A 156 14.45 1.43 0.76
N LEU A 157 13.95 2.59 1.17
CA LEU A 157 13.65 2.92 2.57
C LEU A 157 12.52 2.06 3.15
N PRO A 158 11.34 1.98 2.51
CA PRO A 158 10.24 1.12 2.95
C PRO A 158 10.54 -0.35 2.82
N ALA A 159 11.25 -0.78 1.78
CA ALA A 159 11.72 -2.16 1.68
C ALA A 159 12.64 -2.47 2.86
N PHE A 160 13.58 -1.58 3.22
CA PHE A 160 14.38 -1.78 4.41
C PHE A 160 13.53 -1.91 5.69
N PHE A 161 12.51 -1.08 5.88
CA PHE A 161 11.59 -1.23 7.03
C PHE A 161 10.73 -2.51 6.97
N ILE A 162 10.18 -2.87 5.82
CA ILE A 162 9.32 -4.06 5.63
C ILE A 162 10.14 -5.36 5.83
N PHE A 163 11.39 -5.38 5.36
CA PHE A 163 12.27 -6.54 5.43
C PHE A 163 13.06 -6.61 6.74
N ALA A 164 13.51 -5.48 7.30
CA ALA A 164 14.37 -5.46 8.47
C ALA A 164 13.63 -5.32 9.79
N LEU A 165 12.45 -4.67 9.84
CA LEU A 165 11.69 -4.56 11.10
C LEU A 165 11.39 -5.93 11.70
N PRO A 166 10.88 -6.93 10.96
CA PRO A 166 10.59 -8.23 11.55
C PRO A 166 11.86 -8.91 12.10
N SER A 167 13.01 -8.80 11.41
CA SER A 167 14.26 -9.41 11.87
C SER A 167 14.88 -8.69 13.09
N PHE A 168 14.78 -7.37 13.17
CA PHE A 168 15.29 -6.62 14.33
C PHE A 168 14.42 -6.80 15.57
N LEU A 169 13.12 -7.01 15.37
CA LEU A 169 12.13 -7.14 16.44
C LEU A 169 12.05 -8.58 16.99
N VAL A 170 12.30 -9.60 16.16
CA VAL A 170 12.29 -11.03 16.58
C VAL A 170 13.53 -11.42 17.39
N ASN A 171 14.64 -10.69 17.29
CA ASN A 171 15.81 -10.89 18.14
C ASN A 171 15.51 -10.38 19.56
N LYS A 172 15.11 -11.32 20.42
CA LYS A 172 14.54 -11.16 21.77
C LYS A 172 15.39 -10.41 22.82
N ASP A 173 16.58 -9.92 22.49
CA ASP A 173 17.54 -9.44 23.51
C ASP A 173 17.53 -7.90 23.71
N GLY A 174 16.56 -7.20 23.12
CA GLY A 174 16.44 -5.74 23.22
C GLY A 174 15.64 -5.25 24.43
N PHE A 175 16.30 -5.15 25.59
CA PHE A 175 15.80 -4.65 26.90
C PHE A 175 15.09 -3.26 26.89
N ILE A 176 15.03 -2.56 25.76
CA ILE A 176 14.49 -1.20 25.63
C ILE A 176 13.01 -1.21 25.17
N LEU A 177 12.50 -2.33 24.67
CA LEU A 177 11.18 -2.42 24.03
C LEU A 177 10.06 -2.98 24.93
N GLU A 178 10.35 -3.73 25.99
CA GLU A 178 9.31 -4.44 26.78
C GLU A 178 8.25 -3.50 27.37
N ASN A 179 8.66 -2.44 28.10
CA ASN A 179 7.69 -1.51 28.70
C ASN A 179 6.85 -0.73 27.68
N SER A 180 7.40 -0.44 26.49
CA SER A 180 6.66 0.29 25.44
C SER A 180 5.74 -0.64 24.64
N LEU A 181 6.14 -1.89 24.42
CA LEU A 181 5.33 -2.93 23.79
C LEU A 181 4.16 -3.33 24.68
N ASP A 182 4.35 -3.46 25.98
CA ASP A 182 3.26 -3.79 26.92
C ASP A 182 2.20 -2.68 26.97
N PHE A 183 2.62 -1.41 26.90
CA PHE A 183 1.68 -0.29 26.78
C PHE A 183 0.88 -0.34 25.48
N ILE A 184 1.51 -0.73 24.37
CA ILE A 184 0.86 -0.87 23.05
C ILE A 184 -0.09 -2.06 23.03
N ILE A 185 0.31 -3.21 23.59
CA ILE A 185 -0.50 -4.42 23.67
C ILE A 185 -1.73 -4.19 24.54
N ASN A 186 -1.62 -3.38 25.60
CA ASN A 186 -2.75 -3.04 26.47
C ASN A 186 -3.69 -1.98 25.86
N ASN A 187 -3.20 -1.15 24.94
CA ASN A 187 -3.97 -0.05 24.34
C ASN A 187 -4.23 -0.21 22.83
N LYS A 188 -4.59 -1.43 22.39
CA LYS A 188 -4.83 -1.76 20.96
C LYS A 188 -5.83 -0.81 20.28
N LEU A 189 -6.88 -0.39 20.97
CA LEU A 189 -7.89 0.54 20.42
C LEU A 189 -7.31 1.92 20.13
N ILE A 190 -6.49 2.45 21.04
CA ILE A 190 -5.84 3.76 20.87
C ILE A 190 -4.89 3.72 19.68
N LEU A 191 -4.13 2.63 19.54
CA LEU A 191 -3.24 2.41 18.39
C LEU A 191 -4.00 2.48 17.06
N ILE A 192 -5.14 1.79 16.97
CA ILE A 192 -5.97 1.79 15.76
C ILE A 192 -6.48 3.20 15.44
N ILE A 193 -6.98 3.94 16.44
CA ILE A 193 -7.49 5.30 16.25
C ILE A 193 -6.37 6.24 15.76
N ILE A 194 -5.21 6.21 16.40
CA ILE A 194 -4.06 7.03 16.00
C ILE A 194 -3.63 6.67 14.57
N SER A 195 -3.55 5.39 14.24
CA SER A 195 -3.15 4.95 12.90
C SER A 195 -4.11 5.41 11.81
N MET A 196 -5.42 5.38 12.08
CA MET A 196 -6.43 5.91 11.15
C MET A 196 -6.28 7.42 10.98
N LEU A 197 -6.09 8.17 12.07
CA LEU A 197 -5.87 9.61 11.99
C LEU A 197 -4.64 9.95 11.15
N VAL A 198 -3.51 9.27 11.39
CA VAL A 198 -2.26 9.48 10.66
C VAL A 198 -2.44 9.19 9.17
N THR A 199 -3.07 8.06 8.83
CA THR A 199 -3.31 7.68 7.42
C THR A 199 -4.25 8.65 6.70
N ILE A 200 -5.29 9.15 7.36
CA ILE A 200 -6.20 10.17 6.80
C ILE A 200 -5.46 11.48 6.55
N ILE A 201 -4.66 11.96 7.51
CA ILE A 201 -3.89 13.20 7.37
C ILE A 201 -2.90 13.10 6.21
N ILE A 202 -2.12 12.00 6.15
CA ILE A 202 -1.14 11.77 5.09
C ILE A 202 -1.84 11.63 3.73
N GLY A 203 -2.94 10.88 3.67
CA GLY A 203 -3.74 10.73 2.45
C GLY A 203 -4.28 12.06 1.93
N TYR A 204 -4.78 12.92 2.82
CA TYR A 204 -5.29 14.25 2.45
C TYR A 204 -4.18 15.18 1.96
N ILE A 205 -3.03 15.21 2.64
CA ILE A 205 -1.85 15.99 2.21
C ILE A 205 -1.39 15.51 0.82
N SER A 206 -1.27 14.19 0.65
CA SER A 206 -0.86 13.58 -0.62
C SER A 206 -1.83 13.92 -1.76
N TYR A 207 -3.13 13.87 -1.51
CA TYR A 207 -4.15 14.28 -2.48
C TYR A 207 -3.99 15.75 -2.88
N LYS A 208 -3.80 16.65 -1.89
CA LYS A 208 -3.64 18.09 -2.14
C LYS A 208 -2.39 18.40 -2.97
N ILE A 209 -1.28 17.70 -2.70
CA ILE A 209 -0.03 17.85 -3.46
C ILE A 209 -0.24 17.33 -4.90
N SER A 210 -0.81 16.13 -5.05
CA SER A 210 -1.12 15.53 -6.36
C SER A 210 -2.00 16.44 -7.21
N TYR A 211 -3.05 17.01 -6.62
CA TYR A 211 -3.94 17.96 -7.30
C TYR A 211 -3.20 19.21 -7.77
N LYS A 212 -2.37 19.82 -6.92
CA LYS A 212 -1.58 21.01 -7.29
C LYS A 212 -0.64 20.72 -8.46
N ILE A 213 0.01 19.56 -8.46
CA ILE A 213 0.93 19.15 -9.52
C ILE A 213 0.19 18.98 -10.85
N CYS A 214 -0.95 18.29 -10.87
CA CYS A 214 -1.73 18.13 -12.10
C CYS A 214 -2.27 19.46 -12.62
N LYS A 215 -2.76 20.34 -11.73
CA LYS A 215 -3.25 21.66 -12.13
C LYS A 215 -2.18 22.53 -12.76
N ALA A 216 -0.92 22.43 -12.30
CA ALA A 216 0.19 23.17 -12.87
C ALA A 216 0.63 22.68 -14.27
N LYS A 217 0.21 21.47 -14.69
CA LYS A 217 0.54 20.88 -16.00
C LYS A 217 -0.49 21.17 -17.10
N GLU A 218 -1.65 21.70 -16.75
CA GLU A 218 -2.69 22.11 -17.72
C GLU A 218 -2.52 23.55 -18.24
N ILE A 219 -1.48 24.26 -17.77
CA ILE A 219 -1.04 25.56 -18.30
C ILE A 219 -0.03 25.30 -19.41
#